data_AF-A0A843WDK5-F1
#
_entry.id   AF-A0A843WDK5-F1
#
_cell.length_a   1.000
_cell.length_b   1.000
_cell.length_c   1.000
_cell.angle_alpha   90.00
_cell.angle_beta   90.00
_cell.angle_gamma   90.00
#
_symmetry.space_group_name_H-M   'P 1'
#
loop_
_entity.id
_entity.type
_entity.pdbx_description
1 polymer ?
#
loop_
_entity_poly.entity_id
_entity_poly.type
_entity_poly.pdbx_seq_one_letter_code
_entity_poly.pdbx_strand_id
1 'polypeptide(L)'
;MQDLPRTFPGHPWLNSSEGQASLRRVLVVYSFRDSDVGYCQGLNYVAALLLLVMRKEEDAFWMLAVLLENVLVNDCYTDTLSGCHVEQRVFKDLLTKKCPRIASHLDALGFDVSLVATEWFLCLFSKSLPSETTMRVWDVLFTEGAKVLFHVALAIFKMREEELLSAQQIGDAIAILHTTTHHLYDPDELLTVAFDKIGSMTTNTITKQRKKQEPAVKAELGQRWRRLNSLRMDGK
;
A
#
# COMPACT_ATOMS: atom_id res chain seq x y z
N MET A 1 -4.79 19.21 2.20
CA MET A 1 -4.17 18.42 1.12
C MET A 1 -2.86 19.11 0.69
N GLN A 2 -1.79 18.86 1.41
CA GLN A 2 -0.49 19.54 1.24
C GLN A 2 0.46 18.77 0.30
N ASP A 3 0.08 17.55 -0.12
CA ASP A 3 0.93 16.64 -0.92
C ASP A 3 0.56 16.58 -2.41
N LEU A 4 -0.51 17.27 -2.80
CA LEU A 4 -1.00 17.44 -4.18
C LEU A 4 0.14 17.80 -5.18
N PRO A 5 0.96 18.84 -4.94
CA PRO A 5 2.07 19.21 -5.83
C PRO A 5 3.22 18.18 -5.92
N ARG A 6 3.27 17.21 -5.00
CA ARG A 6 4.28 16.15 -4.96
C ARG A 6 3.80 14.86 -5.64
N THR A 7 2.58 14.83 -6.16
CA THR A 7 1.98 13.66 -6.81
C THR A 7 2.44 13.58 -8.27
N PHE A 8 3.26 12.60 -8.60
CA PHE A 8 3.85 12.44 -9.95
C PHE A 8 4.46 13.74 -10.51
N PRO A 9 5.49 14.31 -9.86
CA PRO A 9 5.99 15.65 -10.15
C PRO A 9 6.65 15.79 -11.55
N GLY A 10 6.82 14.69 -12.30
CA GLY A 10 7.27 14.74 -13.69
C GLY A 10 6.13 14.79 -14.72
N HIS A 11 4.87 14.63 -14.32
CA HIS A 11 3.75 14.50 -15.26
C HIS A 11 3.20 15.88 -15.68
N PRO A 12 3.23 16.26 -16.98
CA PRO A 12 2.88 17.61 -17.42
C PRO A 12 1.48 18.08 -17.01
N TRP A 13 0.47 17.22 -17.22
CA TRP A 13 -0.91 17.57 -16.90
C TRP A 13 -1.17 17.67 -15.38
N LEU A 14 -0.66 16.74 -14.57
CA LEU A 14 -0.83 16.78 -13.11
C LEU A 14 -0.11 17.97 -12.49
N ASN A 15 0.95 18.49 -13.09
CA ASN A 15 1.60 19.72 -12.62
C ASN A 15 0.89 21.01 -13.06
N SER A 16 -0.08 20.92 -13.95
CA SER A 16 -0.89 22.07 -14.35
C SER A 16 -1.91 22.43 -13.25
N SER A 17 -2.34 23.69 -13.24
CA SER A 17 -3.41 24.15 -12.33
C SER A 17 -4.70 23.36 -12.53
N GLU A 18 -4.99 22.93 -13.76
CA GLU A 18 -6.18 22.15 -14.09
C GLU A 18 -6.10 20.74 -13.49
N GLY A 19 -4.99 20.02 -13.71
CA GLY A 19 -4.78 18.68 -13.17
C GLY A 19 -4.79 18.65 -11.64
N GLN A 20 -4.10 19.61 -11.00
CA GLN A 20 -4.13 19.77 -9.54
C GLN A 20 -5.55 20.07 -9.02
N ALA A 21 -6.32 20.91 -9.73
CA ALA A 21 -7.69 21.21 -9.35
C ALA A 21 -8.61 19.99 -9.50
N SER A 22 -8.47 19.21 -10.57
CA SER A 22 -9.24 17.98 -10.79
C SER A 22 -8.94 16.92 -9.71
N LEU A 23 -7.65 16.67 -9.43
CA LEU A 23 -7.24 15.76 -8.36
C LEU A 23 -7.77 16.19 -6.99
N ARG A 24 -7.71 17.50 -6.68
CA ARG A 24 -8.29 18.04 -5.46
C ARG A 24 -9.80 17.80 -5.40
N ARG A 25 -10.55 18.05 -6.47
CA ARG A 25 -12.02 17.86 -6.48
C ARG A 25 -12.38 16.40 -6.22
N VAL A 26 -11.77 15.45 -6.92
CA VAL A 26 -12.02 14.01 -6.71
C VAL A 26 -11.81 13.62 -5.25
N LEU A 27 -10.65 13.99 -4.68
CA LEU A 27 -10.32 13.64 -3.30
C LEU A 27 -11.24 14.32 -2.28
N VAL A 28 -11.60 15.59 -2.50
CA VAL A 28 -12.49 16.34 -1.60
C VAL A 28 -13.90 15.77 -1.65
N VAL A 29 -14.43 15.52 -2.84
CA VAL A 29 -15.77 14.92 -3.00
C VAL A 29 -15.80 13.53 -2.37
N TYR A 30 -14.73 12.74 -2.48
CA TYR A 30 -14.66 11.45 -1.80
C TYR A 30 -14.70 11.59 -0.27
N SER A 31 -13.97 12.56 0.31
CA SER A 31 -14.02 12.81 1.76
C SER A 31 -15.39 13.27 2.29
N PHE A 32 -16.28 13.77 1.41
CA PHE A 32 -17.68 14.05 1.78
C PHE A 32 -18.57 12.81 1.68
N ARG A 33 -18.20 11.84 0.82
CA ARG A 33 -18.94 10.59 0.64
C ARG A 33 -18.69 9.62 1.80
N ASP A 34 -17.46 9.57 2.27
CA ASP A 34 -17.05 8.78 3.41
C ASP A 34 -16.32 9.68 4.41
N SER A 35 -17.02 10.07 5.47
CA SER A 35 -16.49 10.98 6.50
C SER A 35 -15.46 10.34 7.40
N ASP A 36 -15.42 9.00 7.46
CA ASP A 36 -14.42 8.27 8.24
C ASP A 36 -13.08 8.22 7.48
N VAL A 37 -13.13 8.33 6.14
CA VAL A 37 -11.96 8.54 5.29
C VAL A 37 -11.60 10.03 5.24
N GLY A 38 -10.69 10.41 6.12
CA GLY A 38 -9.96 11.66 6.00
C GLY A 38 -9.05 11.67 4.75
N TYR A 39 -8.49 12.83 4.39
CA TYR A 39 -7.41 12.85 3.40
C TYR A 39 -6.19 12.13 3.99
N CYS A 40 -6.02 10.86 3.60
CA CYS A 40 -4.87 10.05 3.95
C CYS A 40 -3.74 10.23 2.92
N GLN A 41 -2.51 10.46 3.41
CA GLN A 41 -1.32 10.57 2.58
C GLN A 41 -1.06 9.23 1.86
N GLY A 42 -1.03 9.26 0.53
CA GLY A 42 -0.94 8.07 -0.33
C GLY A 42 -2.12 7.97 -1.29
N LEU A 43 -3.32 8.33 -0.83
CA LEU A 43 -4.54 8.26 -1.66
C LEU A 43 -4.50 9.19 -2.88
N ASN A 44 -3.73 10.28 -2.79
CA ASN A 44 -3.47 11.18 -3.91
C ASN A 44 -2.82 10.48 -5.10
N TYR A 45 -1.91 9.53 -4.89
CA TYR A 45 -1.29 8.79 -6.00
C TYR A 45 -2.29 7.84 -6.66
N VAL A 46 -3.20 7.25 -5.87
CA VAL A 46 -4.27 6.38 -6.39
C VAL A 46 -5.23 7.20 -7.25
N ALA A 47 -5.77 8.29 -6.71
CA ALA A 47 -6.71 9.16 -7.43
C ALA A 47 -6.06 9.82 -8.66
N ALA A 48 -4.79 10.21 -8.59
CA ALA A 48 -4.07 10.78 -9.73
C ALA A 48 -3.93 9.79 -10.87
N LEU A 49 -3.55 8.53 -10.58
CA LEU A 49 -3.43 7.50 -11.61
C LEU A 49 -4.80 7.19 -12.25
N LEU A 50 -5.87 7.11 -11.44
CA LEU A 50 -7.24 6.94 -11.96
C LEU A 50 -7.64 8.08 -12.90
N LEU A 51 -7.33 9.33 -12.56
CA LEU A 51 -7.60 10.48 -13.44
C LEU A 51 -6.85 10.39 -14.77
N LEU A 52 -5.58 9.97 -14.74
CA LEU A 52 -4.78 9.80 -15.95
C LEU A 52 -5.32 8.70 -16.87
N VAL A 53 -5.82 7.60 -16.29
CA VAL A 53 -6.34 6.45 -17.04
C VAL A 53 -7.76 6.71 -17.56
N MET A 54 -8.67 7.17 -16.71
CA MET A 54 -10.09 7.34 -17.03
C MET A 54 -10.36 8.60 -17.87
N ARG A 55 -9.49 9.62 -17.79
CA ARG A 55 -9.58 10.92 -18.47
C ARG A 55 -10.78 11.79 -18.10
N LYS A 56 -11.86 11.22 -17.56
CA LYS A 56 -13.01 11.93 -17.00
C LYS A 56 -12.98 11.90 -15.48
N GLU A 57 -13.27 13.04 -14.87
CA GLU A 57 -13.28 13.21 -13.42
C GLU A 57 -14.32 12.33 -12.73
N GLU A 58 -15.52 12.22 -13.30
CA GLU A 58 -16.61 11.39 -12.78
C GLU A 58 -16.26 9.89 -12.80
N ASP A 59 -15.70 9.40 -13.91
CA ASP A 59 -15.28 8.01 -14.04
C ASP A 59 -14.16 7.68 -13.02
N ALA A 60 -13.17 8.58 -12.88
CA ALA A 60 -12.11 8.43 -11.89
C ALA A 60 -12.65 8.43 -10.45
N PHE A 61 -13.65 9.27 -10.16
CA PHE A 61 -14.31 9.30 -8.85
C PHE A 61 -15.04 8.00 -8.53
N TRP A 62 -15.86 7.49 -9.46
CA TRP A 62 -16.59 6.24 -9.22
C TRP A 62 -15.67 5.02 -9.13
N MET A 63 -14.59 5.01 -9.91
CA MET A 63 -13.57 3.97 -9.80
C MET A 63 -12.84 4.03 -8.46
N LEU A 64 -12.54 5.24 -7.95
CA LEU A 64 -11.98 5.42 -6.62
C LEU A 64 -12.94 4.89 -5.54
N ALA A 65 -14.23 5.21 -5.66
CA ALA A 65 -15.25 4.74 -4.74
C ALA A 65 -15.36 3.21 -4.71
N VAL A 66 -15.44 2.55 -5.87
CA VAL A 66 -15.45 1.09 -5.96
C VAL A 66 -14.20 0.48 -5.33
N LEU A 67 -13.03 1.08 -5.59
CA LEU A 67 -11.77 0.60 -5.05
C LEU A 67 -11.76 0.64 -3.52
N LEU A 68 -12.15 1.76 -2.92
CA LEU A 68 -12.12 1.95 -1.47
C LEU A 68 -13.26 1.22 -0.73
N GLU A 69 -14.45 1.14 -1.32
CA GLU A 69 -15.66 0.61 -0.65
C GLU A 69 -15.87 -0.89 -0.93
N ASN A 70 -15.35 -1.43 -2.03
CA ASN A 70 -15.67 -2.79 -2.47
C ASN A 70 -14.46 -3.69 -2.69
N VAL A 71 -13.29 -3.13 -3.01
CA VAL A 71 -12.09 -3.92 -3.34
C VAL A 71 -11.12 -4.00 -2.17
N LEU A 72 -10.83 -2.87 -1.54
CA LEU A 72 -9.88 -2.76 -0.45
C LEU A 72 -10.47 -3.16 0.91
N VAL A 73 -9.59 -3.31 1.89
CA VAL A 73 -9.99 -3.54 3.28
C VAL A 73 -10.44 -2.21 3.89
N ASN A 74 -11.50 -2.29 4.69
CA ASN A 74 -12.02 -1.16 5.46
C ASN A 74 -10.92 -0.54 6.33
N ASP A 75 -11.10 0.72 6.68
CA ASP A 75 -10.27 1.48 7.61
C ASP A 75 -8.80 1.70 7.17
N CYS A 76 -8.42 1.33 5.94
CA CYS A 76 -7.07 1.56 5.40
C CYS A 76 -6.69 3.03 5.30
N TYR A 77 -7.68 3.91 5.07
CA TYR A 77 -7.48 5.36 4.87
C TYR A 77 -8.15 6.21 5.96
N THR A 78 -8.53 5.61 7.10
CA THR A 78 -9.02 6.36 8.27
C THR A 78 -7.88 7.06 8.99
N ASP A 79 -8.19 7.99 9.89
CA ASP A 79 -7.18 8.72 10.70
C ASP A 79 -6.24 7.80 11.49
N THR A 80 -6.71 6.59 11.84
CA THR A 80 -5.92 5.62 12.60
C THR A 80 -5.12 4.65 11.73
N LEU A 81 -5.40 4.61 10.42
CA LEU A 81 -4.84 3.65 9.47
C LEU A 81 -4.92 2.20 9.95
N SER A 82 -5.96 1.87 10.73
CA SER A 82 -6.08 0.57 11.39
C SER A 82 -6.12 -0.57 10.38
N GLY A 83 -6.81 -0.38 9.25
CA GLY A 83 -6.81 -1.33 8.14
C GLY A 83 -5.41 -1.55 7.56
N CYS A 84 -4.63 -0.48 7.35
CA CYS A 84 -3.27 -0.57 6.84
C CYS A 84 -2.35 -1.31 7.82
N HIS A 85 -2.48 -1.05 9.12
CA HIS A 85 -1.72 -1.77 10.16
C HIS A 85 -2.09 -3.26 10.22
N VAL A 86 -3.36 -3.62 9.98
CA VAL A 86 -3.78 -5.02 9.83
C VAL A 86 -3.08 -5.64 8.62
N GLU A 87 -3.11 -4.98 7.46
CA GLU A 87 -2.46 -5.48 6.25
C GLU A 87 -0.95 -5.66 6.46
N GLN A 88 -0.25 -4.73 7.12
CA GLN A 88 1.18 -4.85 7.45
C GLN A 88 1.50 -6.08 8.30
N ARG A 89 0.67 -6.38 9.31
CA ARG A 89 0.84 -7.56 10.16
C ARG A 89 0.55 -8.85 9.42
N VAL A 90 -0.51 -8.86 8.61
CA VAL A 90 -0.82 -10.00 7.74
C VAL A 90 0.33 -10.24 6.76
N PHE A 91 0.88 -9.17 6.18
CA PHE A 91 2.04 -9.26 5.30
C PHE A 91 3.26 -9.83 6.02
N LYS A 92 3.56 -9.38 7.25
CA LYS A 92 4.64 -9.94 8.07
C LYS A 92 4.47 -11.46 8.27
N ASP A 93 3.28 -11.89 8.71
CA ASP A 93 2.96 -13.32 8.89
C ASP A 93 3.13 -14.12 7.58
N LEU A 94 2.68 -13.54 6.45
CA LEU A 94 2.81 -14.17 5.14
C LEU A 94 4.27 -14.25 4.68
N LEU A 95 5.08 -13.22 4.92
CA LEU A 95 6.49 -13.22 4.58
C LEU A 95 7.23 -14.31 5.35
N THR A 96 6.97 -14.45 6.66
CA THR A 96 7.50 -15.55 7.48
C THR A 96 7.08 -16.92 6.94
N LYS A 97 5.83 -17.07 6.49
CA LYS A 97 5.31 -18.35 6.02
C LYS A 97 5.79 -18.73 4.61
N LYS A 98 5.86 -17.75 3.70
CA LYS A 98 6.09 -17.96 2.26
C LYS A 98 7.54 -17.76 1.86
N CYS A 99 8.27 -16.89 2.55
CA CYS A 99 9.67 -16.58 2.31
C CYS A 99 10.48 -16.66 3.63
N PRO A 100 10.52 -17.83 4.32
CA PRO A 100 11.06 -17.94 5.67
C PRO A 100 12.54 -17.56 5.79
N ARG A 101 13.36 -17.84 4.78
CA ARG A 101 14.79 -17.46 4.74
C ARG A 101 14.93 -15.93 4.80
N ILE A 102 14.22 -15.23 3.92
CA ILE A 102 14.21 -13.77 3.85
C ILE A 102 13.67 -13.18 5.15
N ALA A 103 12.53 -13.68 5.65
CA ALA A 103 11.92 -13.19 6.88
C ALA A 103 12.87 -13.31 8.08
N SER A 104 13.50 -14.48 8.26
CA SER A 104 14.44 -14.71 9.36
C SER A 104 15.66 -13.80 9.28
N HIS A 105 16.18 -13.55 8.08
CA HIS A 105 17.32 -12.65 7.88
C HIS A 105 16.96 -11.20 8.20
N LEU A 106 15.82 -10.72 7.68
CA LEU A 106 15.33 -9.38 7.92
C LEU A 106 14.98 -9.13 9.40
N ASP A 107 14.37 -10.10 10.08
CA ASP A 107 14.10 -10.01 11.52
C ASP A 107 15.42 -9.95 12.32
N ALA A 108 16.47 -10.69 11.92
CA ALA A 108 17.79 -10.61 12.56
C ALA A 108 18.48 -9.25 12.36
N LEU A 109 18.22 -8.58 11.23
CA LEU A 109 18.66 -7.19 10.98
C LEU A 109 17.82 -6.15 11.74
N GLY A 110 16.70 -6.54 12.35
CA GLY A 110 15.73 -5.62 12.95
C GLY A 110 14.92 -4.83 11.91
N PHE A 111 14.81 -5.33 10.68
CA PHE A 111 14.04 -4.68 9.62
C PHE A 111 12.53 -4.78 9.91
N ASP A 112 11.85 -3.64 9.97
CA ASP A 112 10.39 -3.59 10.05
C ASP A 112 9.80 -3.47 8.64
N VAL A 113 8.92 -4.42 8.27
CA VAL A 113 8.22 -4.42 6.98
C VAL A 113 7.40 -3.13 6.76
N SER A 114 7.00 -2.43 7.83
CA SER A 114 6.29 -1.16 7.74
C SER A 114 7.08 -0.08 6.99
N LEU A 115 8.43 -0.18 6.96
CA LEU A 115 9.33 0.75 6.27
C LEU A 115 9.09 0.81 4.75
N VAL A 116 8.58 -0.28 4.16
CA VAL A 116 8.24 -0.35 2.73
C VAL A 116 6.75 -0.56 2.49
N ALA A 117 6.10 -1.40 3.32
CA ALA A 117 4.73 -1.83 3.09
C ALA A 117 3.70 -0.72 3.31
N THR A 118 3.99 0.29 4.14
CA THR A 118 3.09 1.45 4.34
C THR A 118 2.80 2.14 3.01
N GLU A 119 3.84 2.48 2.26
CA GLU A 119 3.68 3.14 0.96
C GLU A 119 3.01 2.21 -0.05
N TRP A 120 3.45 0.95 -0.13
CA TRP A 120 2.91 -0.02 -1.08
C TRP A 120 1.41 -0.23 -0.93
N PHE A 121 0.91 -0.35 0.30
CA PHE A 121 -0.51 -0.58 0.55
C PHE A 121 -1.36 0.69 0.49
N LEU A 122 -0.85 1.85 0.93
CA LEU A 122 -1.60 3.11 0.84
C LEU A 122 -1.59 3.74 -0.57
N CYS A 123 -0.56 3.47 -1.37
CA CYS A 123 -0.49 3.94 -2.75
C CYS A 123 -0.89 2.85 -3.75
N LEU A 124 -1.19 1.63 -3.30
CA LEU A 124 -1.45 0.47 -4.17
C LEU A 124 -0.36 0.29 -5.23
N PHE A 125 0.89 0.44 -4.80
CA PHE A 125 2.11 0.46 -5.61
C PHE A 125 2.23 1.59 -6.65
N SER A 126 1.25 2.48 -6.81
CA SER A 126 1.28 3.49 -7.88
C SER A 126 2.39 4.52 -7.73
N LYS A 127 2.95 4.68 -6.53
CA LYS A 127 4.13 5.51 -6.27
C LYS A 127 5.46 4.78 -6.49
N SER A 128 5.46 3.44 -6.41
CA SER A 128 6.68 2.64 -6.28
C SER A 128 7.00 1.83 -7.55
N LEU A 129 5.99 1.41 -8.32
CA LEU A 129 6.16 0.67 -9.57
C LEU A 129 6.01 1.60 -10.79
N PRO A 130 6.61 1.27 -11.94
CA PRO A 130 6.27 1.89 -13.22
C PRO A 130 4.77 1.89 -13.48
N SER A 131 4.26 2.89 -14.20
CA SER A 131 2.83 3.07 -14.43
C SER A 131 2.20 1.89 -15.16
N GLU A 132 2.86 1.36 -16.20
CA GLU A 132 2.40 0.17 -16.95
C GLU A 132 2.27 -1.05 -16.03
N THR A 133 3.28 -1.29 -15.19
CA THR A 133 3.27 -2.37 -14.21
C THR A 133 2.18 -2.18 -13.16
N THR A 134 2.01 -0.96 -12.66
CA THR A 134 0.95 -0.63 -11.71
C THR A 134 -0.42 -0.91 -12.32
N MET A 135 -0.68 -0.51 -13.57
CA MET A 135 -1.95 -0.76 -14.25
C MET A 135 -2.23 -2.25 -14.39
N ARG A 136 -1.23 -3.07 -14.75
CA ARG A 136 -1.39 -4.53 -14.82
C ARG A 136 -1.67 -5.15 -13.45
N VAL A 137 -1.01 -4.68 -12.39
CA VAL A 137 -1.33 -5.09 -11.02
C VAL A 137 -2.77 -4.69 -10.66
N TRP A 138 -3.23 -3.51 -11.09
CA TRP A 138 -4.58 -3.03 -10.82
C TRP A 138 -5.66 -3.80 -11.59
N ASP A 139 -5.42 -4.21 -12.84
CA ASP A 139 -6.33 -5.10 -13.58
C ASP A 139 -6.63 -6.36 -12.76
N VAL A 140 -5.59 -6.96 -12.19
CA VAL A 140 -5.72 -8.16 -11.35
C VAL A 140 -6.33 -7.80 -9.99
N LEU A 141 -6.01 -6.64 -9.42
CA LEU A 141 -6.61 -6.16 -8.17
C LEU A 141 -8.13 -6.01 -8.28
N PHE A 142 -8.65 -5.44 -9.36
CA PHE A 142 -10.10 -5.27 -9.57
C PHE A 142 -10.83 -6.59 -9.77
N THR A 143 -10.16 -7.61 -10.29
CA THR A 143 -10.76 -8.92 -10.56
C THR A 143 -10.62 -9.90 -9.39
N GLU A 144 -9.46 -9.93 -8.74
CA GLU A 144 -9.12 -10.89 -7.68
C GLU A 144 -9.20 -10.29 -6.26
N GLY A 145 -9.32 -8.98 -6.13
CA GLY A 145 -9.44 -8.25 -4.86
C GLY A 145 -8.11 -7.97 -4.15
N ALA A 146 -8.18 -7.31 -2.99
CA ALA A 146 -7.01 -6.79 -2.25
C ALA A 146 -5.90 -7.81 -1.91
N LYS A 147 -6.18 -9.12 -1.97
CA LYS A 147 -5.16 -10.16 -1.76
C LYS A 147 -4.00 -10.08 -2.77
N VAL A 148 -4.23 -9.47 -3.94
CA VAL A 148 -3.21 -9.29 -4.98
C VAL A 148 -2.05 -8.45 -4.47
N LEU A 149 -2.31 -7.43 -3.64
CA LEU A 149 -1.27 -6.57 -3.08
C LEU A 149 -0.24 -7.37 -2.27
N PHE A 150 -0.68 -8.41 -1.55
CA PHE A 150 0.22 -9.31 -0.84
C PHE A 150 1.01 -10.21 -1.78
N HIS A 151 0.41 -10.73 -2.86
CA HIS A 151 1.13 -11.53 -3.85
C HIS A 151 2.25 -10.70 -4.49
N VAL A 152 1.94 -9.48 -4.91
CA VAL A 152 2.92 -8.54 -5.50
C VAL A 152 4.02 -8.20 -4.50
N ALA A 153 3.67 -7.84 -3.26
CA ALA A 153 4.66 -7.56 -2.22
C ALA A 153 5.60 -8.77 -2.00
N LEU A 154 5.06 -9.97 -1.82
CA LEU A 154 5.87 -11.19 -1.62
C LEU A 154 6.73 -11.51 -2.85
N ALA A 155 6.21 -11.28 -4.06
CA ALA A 155 6.95 -11.47 -5.30
C ALA A 155 8.18 -10.59 -5.36
N ILE A 156 8.06 -9.30 -5.01
CA ILE A 156 9.18 -8.35 -4.99
C ILE A 156 10.29 -8.84 -4.06
N PHE A 157 9.95 -9.30 -2.85
CA PHE A 157 10.94 -9.91 -1.94
C PHE A 157 11.55 -11.18 -2.54
N LYS A 158 10.73 -12.05 -3.15
CA LYS A 158 11.19 -13.32 -3.72
C LYS A 158 12.12 -13.14 -4.93
N MET A 159 11.87 -12.14 -5.78
CA MET A 159 12.69 -11.81 -6.95
C MET A 159 14.09 -11.32 -6.59
N ARG A 160 14.31 -10.92 -5.34
CA ARG A 160 15.60 -10.42 -4.83
C ARG A 160 16.08 -11.21 -3.62
N GLU A 161 15.68 -12.48 -3.50
CA GLU A 161 15.99 -13.29 -2.33
C GLU A 161 17.49 -13.31 -2.00
N GLU A 162 18.35 -13.60 -2.98
CA GLU A 162 19.78 -13.72 -2.73
C GLU A 162 20.45 -12.36 -2.40
N GLU A 163 20.02 -11.28 -3.04
CA GLU A 163 20.49 -9.92 -2.71
C GLU A 163 20.06 -9.50 -1.30
N LEU A 164 18.81 -9.78 -0.93
CA LEU A 164 18.29 -9.49 0.41
C LEU A 164 18.98 -10.32 1.49
N LEU A 165 19.33 -11.58 1.21
CA LEU A 165 20.11 -12.42 2.12
C LEU A 165 21.56 -11.95 2.28
N SER A 166 22.08 -11.20 1.31
CA SER A 166 23.41 -10.58 1.39
C SER A 166 23.41 -9.23 2.12
N ALA A 167 22.24 -8.64 2.36
CA ALA A 167 22.10 -7.36 3.06
C ALA A 167 22.67 -7.46 4.49
N GLN A 168 23.46 -6.47 4.90
CA GLN A 168 24.07 -6.45 6.23
C GLN A 168 23.43 -5.41 7.15
N GLN A 169 22.69 -4.47 6.57
CA GLN A 169 22.00 -3.41 7.30
C GLN A 169 20.57 -3.21 6.76
N ILE A 170 19.72 -2.61 7.59
CA ILE A 170 18.34 -2.24 7.21
C ILE A 170 18.35 -1.37 5.94
N GLY A 171 19.31 -0.45 5.81
CA GLY A 171 19.45 0.45 4.66
C GLY A 171 19.68 -0.29 3.34
N ASP A 172 20.46 -1.38 3.35
CA ASP A 172 20.73 -2.19 2.16
C ASP A 172 19.43 -2.83 1.66
N ALA A 173 18.65 -3.42 2.56
CA ALA A 173 17.37 -4.05 2.22
C ALA A 173 16.37 -3.03 1.66
N ILE A 174 16.28 -1.82 2.25
CA ILE A 174 15.44 -0.74 1.72
C ILE A 174 15.90 -0.35 0.32
N ALA A 175 17.21 -0.16 0.11
CA ALA A 175 17.77 0.25 -1.17
C ALA A 175 17.51 -0.80 -2.27
N ILE A 176 17.69 -2.09 -1.96
CA ILE A 176 17.40 -3.21 -2.87
C ILE A 176 15.92 -3.20 -3.27
N LEU A 177 15.01 -3.14 -2.29
CA LEU A 177 13.57 -3.17 -2.56
C LEU A 177 13.11 -1.95 -3.35
N HIS A 178 13.56 -0.75 -2.97
CA HIS A 178 13.23 0.49 -3.65
C HIS A 178 13.74 0.48 -5.10
N THR A 179 15.02 0.14 -5.31
CA THR A 179 15.61 0.04 -6.65
C THR A 179 14.85 -0.98 -7.49
N THR A 180 14.50 -2.12 -6.91
CA THR A 180 13.73 -3.17 -7.60
C THR A 180 12.37 -2.65 -8.04
N THR A 181 11.59 -2.05 -7.14
CA THR A 181 10.26 -1.55 -7.50
C THR A 181 10.29 -0.53 -8.64
N HIS A 182 11.26 0.40 -8.64
CA HIS A 182 11.37 1.41 -9.70
C HIS A 182 11.80 0.86 -11.06
N HIS A 183 12.38 -0.35 -11.11
CA HIS A 183 12.87 -0.97 -12.35
C HIS A 183 12.06 -2.21 -12.78
N LEU A 184 10.93 -2.51 -12.13
CA LEU A 184 10.02 -3.58 -12.53
C LEU A 184 9.16 -3.13 -13.71
N TYR A 185 9.77 -3.03 -14.91
CA TYR A 185 9.08 -2.66 -16.16
C TYR A 185 8.38 -3.85 -16.83
N ASP A 186 8.69 -5.08 -16.43
CA ASP A 186 8.04 -6.29 -16.94
C ASP A 186 6.92 -6.72 -15.97
N PRO A 187 5.65 -6.36 -16.25
CA PRO A 187 4.53 -6.80 -15.42
C PRO A 187 4.30 -8.31 -15.46
N ASP A 188 4.60 -8.96 -16.57
CA ASP A 188 4.32 -10.39 -16.74
C ASP A 188 5.33 -11.20 -15.92
N GLU A 189 6.59 -10.80 -15.85
CA GLU A 189 7.58 -11.37 -14.93
C GLU A 189 7.10 -11.26 -13.48
N LEU A 190 6.69 -10.05 -13.06
CA LEU A 190 6.21 -9.80 -11.70
C LEU A 190 4.99 -10.65 -11.35
N LEU A 191 3.98 -10.67 -12.22
CA LEU A 191 2.74 -11.42 -11.99
C LEU A 191 2.99 -12.94 -12.03
N THR A 192 3.89 -13.42 -12.90
CA THR A 192 4.30 -14.83 -12.92
C THR A 192 4.90 -15.24 -11.57
N VAL A 193 5.82 -14.45 -11.02
CA VAL A 193 6.37 -14.74 -9.69
C VAL A 193 5.29 -14.67 -8.61
N ALA A 194 4.44 -13.64 -8.66
CA ALA A 194 3.38 -13.40 -7.70
C ALA A 194 2.37 -14.56 -7.60
N PHE A 195 1.97 -15.14 -8.72
CA PHE A 195 0.94 -16.19 -8.74
C PHE A 195 1.51 -17.62 -8.78
N ASP A 196 2.66 -17.84 -9.41
CA ASP A 196 3.21 -19.19 -9.58
C ASP A 196 4.22 -19.58 -8.50
N LYS A 197 5.00 -18.62 -7.96
CA LYS A 197 6.12 -18.92 -7.06
C LYS A 197 5.81 -18.70 -5.59
N ILE A 198 4.88 -17.80 -5.25
CA ILE A 198 4.45 -17.55 -3.85
C ILE A 198 3.46 -18.62 -3.35
N GLY A 199 2.80 -19.31 -4.28
CA GLY A 199 1.79 -20.33 -4.02
C GLY A 199 0.47 -19.76 -3.48
N SER A 200 -0.58 -20.58 -3.48
CA SER A 200 -1.97 -20.13 -3.25
C SER A 200 -2.16 -19.28 -1.98
N MET A 201 -2.93 -18.20 -2.12
CA MET A 201 -3.51 -17.40 -1.04
C MET A 201 -4.95 -17.06 -1.40
N THR A 202 -5.91 -17.82 -0.89
CA THR A 202 -7.32 -17.57 -1.18
C THR A 202 -7.85 -16.39 -0.39
N THR A 203 -8.88 -15.71 -0.91
CA THR A 203 -9.57 -14.60 -0.21
C THR A 203 -9.99 -15.02 1.20
N ASN A 204 -10.56 -16.22 1.36
CA ASN A 204 -10.96 -16.76 2.66
C ASN A 204 -9.79 -16.91 3.65
N THR A 205 -8.61 -17.31 3.16
CA THR A 205 -7.42 -17.45 4.01
C THR A 205 -6.96 -16.09 4.50
N ILE A 206 -6.92 -15.10 3.61
CA ILE A 206 -6.51 -13.74 3.93
C ILE A 206 -7.51 -13.06 4.87
N THR A 207 -8.81 -13.21 4.65
CA THR A 207 -9.85 -12.72 5.58
C THR A 207 -9.69 -13.31 6.98
N LYS A 208 -9.33 -14.61 7.10
CA LYS A 208 -9.02 -15.22 8.40
C LYS A 208 -7.77 -14.62 9.05
N GLN A 209 -6.71 -14.34 8.27
CA GLN A 209 -5.50 -13.69 8.80
C GLN A 209 -5.78 -12.25 9.27
N ARG A 210 -6.57 -11.48 8.53
CA ARG A 210 -6.99 -10.12 8.92
C ARG A 210 -7.71 -10.13 10.27
N LYS A 211 -8.75 -10.98 10.40
CA LYS A 211 -9.50 -11.16 11.66
C LYS A 211 -8.62 -11.58 12.84
N LYS A 212 -7.59 -12.39 12.59
CA LYS A 212 -6.60 -12.79 13.62
C LYS A 212 -5.79 -11.59 14.11
N GLN A 213 -5.42 -10.66 13.22
CA GLN A 213 -4.53 -9.53 13.53
C GLN A 213 -5.27 -8.29 14.07
N GLU A 214 -6.55 -8.11 13.74
CA GLU A 214 -7.38 -6.98 14.18
C GLU A 214 -7.31 -6.68 15.69
N PRO A 215 -7.42 -7.66 16.62
CA PRO A 215 -7.38 -7.36 18.06
C PRO A 215 -6.04 -6.78 18.52
N ALA A 216 -4.93 -7.26 17.94
CA ALA A 216 -3.59 -6.78 18.28
C ALA A 216 -3.40 -5.32 17.82
N VAL A 217 -3.86 -4.99 16.61
CA VAL A 217 -3.82 -3.61 16.09
C VAL A 217 -4.66 -2.68 16.96
N LYS A 218 -5.89 -3.08 17.30
CA LYS A 218 -6.77 -2.28 18.16
C LYS A 218 -6.15 -2.03 19.54
N ALA A 219 -5.53 -3.05 20.13
CA ALA A 219 -4.85 -2.92 21.42
C ALA A 219 -3.67 -1.93 21.35
N GLU A 220 -2.84 -2.01 20.32
CA GLU A 220 -1.69 -1.11 20.14
C GLU A 220 -2.11 0.34 19.88
N LEU A 221 -3.08 0.56 19.00
CA LEU A 221 -3.62 1.90 18.74
C LEU A 221 -4.24 2.49 20.01
N GLY A 222 -4.99 1.69 20.78
CA GLY A 222 -5.57 2.12 22.05
C GLY A 222 -4.52 2.43 23.13
N GLN A 223 -3.38 1.74 23.14
CA GLN A 223 -2.25 2.08 24.01
C GLN A 223 -1.56 3.37 23.59
N ARG A 224 -1.32 3.55 22.27
CA ARG A 224 -0.73 4.78 21.72
C ARG A 224 -1.58 6.01 22.03
N TRP A 225 -2.89 5.91 21.85
CA TRP A 225 -3.83 6.99 22.17
C TRP A 225 -3.79 7.38 23.65
N ARG A 226 -3.78 6.39 24.56
CA ARG A 226 -3.66 6.63 26.01
C ARG A 226 -2.36 7.35 26.37
N ARG A 227 -1.23 6.96 25.77
CA ARG A 227 0.08 7.61 25.99
C ARG A 227 0.10 9.06 25.49
N LEU A 228 -0.49 9.33 24.31
CA LEU A 228 -0.57 10.69 23.78
C LEU A 228 -1.43 11.60 24.67
N ASN A 229 -2.51 11.06 25.23
CA ASN A 229 -3.37 11.82 26.14
C ASN A 229 -2.72 12.08 27.49
N SER A 230 -1.96 11.13 28.04
CA SER A 230 -1.23 11.39 29.30
C SER A 230 -0.18 12.49 29.12
N LEU A 231 0.59 12.46 28.02
CA LEU A 231 1.58 13.50 27.70
C LEU A 231 0.96 14.90 27.50
N ARG A 232 -0.27 14.97 26.98
CA ARG A 232 -1.02 16.23 26.84
C ARG A 232 -1.54 16.78 28.17
N MET A 233 -1.78 15.92 29.16
CA MET A 233 -2.24 16.33 30.49
C MET A 233 -1.08 16.77 31.39
N ASP A 234 0.10 16.16 31.24
CA ASP A 234 1.30 16.52 32.01
C ASP A 234 2.03 17.78 31.51
N GLY A 235 1.65 18.29 30.32
CA GLY A 235 2.21 19.49 29.69
C GLY A 235 1.40 20.78 29.91
N LYS A 236 0.43 20.77 30.84
CA LYS A 236 -0.33 21.95 31.30
C LYS A 236 0.01 22.26 32.75
#